data_AF-A0A952NM51-F1
#
_entry.id   AF-A0A952NM51-F1
#
_cell.length_a   1.000
_cell.length_b   1.000
_cell.length_c   1.000
_cell.angle_alpha   90.00
_cell.angle_beta   90.00
_cell.angle_gamma   90.00
#
_symmetry.space_group_name_H-M   'P 1'
#
loop_
_entity.id
_entity.type
_entity.pdbx_description
1 polymer ?
#
loop_
_entity_poly.entity_id
_entity_poly.type
_entity_poly.pdbx_seq_one_letter_code
_entity_poly.pdbx_strand_id
1 'polypeptide(L)'
;MWSLLLSIAMANPGLTGGDRFTATPISGPVMITCQDAVSGIITRTFTCYQNLLEPGDYDYFVHPFKPKADQVDLQVLHEDGSRKSRMAGYDARTGLSTSRFNLWVRSLTQAPLLNLGLNKVSYILSKAGQDIESGSFEVMVDQGPARTCVDTGVYTSPRASDCNSPVAICARYFAERNNCRSLPTN
;
A
#
# COMPACT_ATOMS: atom_id res chain seq x y z
N MET A 1 23.13 43.95 11.95
CA MET A 1 22.25 43.43 10.87
C MET A 1 22.42 41.92 10.83
N TRP A 2 21.44 41.17 11.35
CA TRP A 2 21.44 39.71 11.28
C TRP A 2 20.62 39.29 10.06
N SER A 3 21.29 38.70 9.06
CA SER A 3 20.64 38.10 7.90
C SER A 3 20.09 36.73 8.30
N LEU A 4 18.76 36.62 8.37
CA LEU A 4 18.05 35.34 8.41
C LEU A 4 18.18 34.66 7.05
N LEU A 5 19.02 33.63 6.96
CA LEU A 5 19.03 32.72 5.82
C LEU A 5 17.79 31.82 5.93
N LEU A 6 16.78 32.12 5.11
CA LEU A 6 15.61 31.28 4.93
C LEU A 6 16.02 30.06 4.10
N SER A 7 16.23 28.91 4.73
CA SER A 7 16.43 27.64 4.02
C SER A 7 15.12 27.22 3.36
N ILE A 8 15.01 27.40 2.05
CA ILE A 8 13.91 26.85 1.27
C ILE A 8 14.18 25.35 1.14
N ALA A 9 13.44 24.53 1.89
CA ALA A 9 13.45 23.09 1.66
C ALA A 9 12.89 22.84 0.24
N MET A 10 13.75 22.44 -0.70
CA MET A 10 13.29 21.98 -1.99
C MET A 10 12.51 20.68 -1.78
N ALA A 11 11.22 20.71 -2.08
CA ALA A 11 10.48 19.46 -2.23
C ALA A 11 11.11 18.68 -3.39
N ASN A 12 11.39 17.39 -3.16
CA ASN A 12 11.89 16.48 -4.19
C ASN A 12 10.76 15.58 -4.70
N PRO A 13 10.89 15.01 -5.90
CA PRO A 13 9.97 13.98 -6.37
C PRO A 13 9.99 12.77 -5.45
N GLY A 14 8.85 12.11 -5.31
CA GLY A 14 8.73 10.99 -4.38
C GLY A 14 7.33 10.39 -4.35
N LEU A 15 7.01 9.71 -3.26
CA LEU A 15 5.66 9.22 -2.95
C LEU A 15 4.96 10.22 -2.01
N THR A 16 3.63 10.36 -2.10
CA THR A 16 2.92 11.35 -1.26
C THR A 16 2.90 10.99 0.23
N GLY A 17 3.06 9.70 0.56
CA GLY A 17 3.25 9.18 1.91
C GLY A 17 4.67 9.35 2.47
N GLY A 18 5.60 9.89 1.68
CA GLY A 18 6.99 10.13 2.09
C GLY A 18 7.96 9.02 1.67
N ASP A 19 9.10 8.97 2.36
CA ASP A 19 10.22 8.06 2.09
C ASP A 19 10.36 6.95 3.14
N ARG A 20 9.47 6.89 4.12
CA ARG A 20 9.47 5.89 5.19
C ARG A 20 8.10 5.28 5.38
N PHE A 21 8.06 3.96 5.33
CA PHE A 21 6.88 3.16 5.56
C PHE A 21 7.14 2.11 6.63
N THR A 22 6.08 1.63 7.26
CA THR A 22 6.17 0.55 8.24
C THR A 22 5.25 -0.59 7.84
N ALA A 23 5.83 -1.77 7.64
CA ALA A 23 5.11 -3.00 7.36
C ALA A 23 4.77 -3.71 8.68
N THR A 24 3.50 -3.73 9.03
CA THR A 24 3.01 -4.31 10.28
C THR A 24 2.17 -5.57 10.01
N PRO A 25 2.61 -6.75 10.50
CA PRO A 25 1.81 -7.96 10.48
C PRO A 25 0.63 -7.77 11.43
N ILE A 26 -0.57 -8.07 10.95
CA ILE A 26 -1.79 -8.04 11.75
C ILE A 26 -2.50 -9.39 11.68
N SER A 27 -3.06 -9.81 12.81
CA SER A 27 -3.80 -11.06 12.92
C SER A 27 -5.06 -10.91 13.78
N GLY A 28 -6.02 -11.82 13.63
CA GLY A 28 -7.17 -11.89 14.53
C GLY A 28 -8.17 -12.98 14.18
N PRO A 29 -8.99 -13.43 15.15
CA PRO A 29 -9.93 -14.51 14.93
C PRO A 29 -11.22 -14.05 14.23
N VAL A 30 -11.74 -14.90 13.34
CA VAL A 30 -13.02 -14.72 12.66
C VAL A 30 -13.84 -16.01 12.71
N MET A 31 -15.14 -15.87 12.96
CA MET A 31 -16.16 -16.89 12.79
C MET A 31 -17.12 -16.44 11.68
N ILE A 32 -17.37 -17.33 10.72
CA ILE A 32 -18.31 -17.10 9.62
C ILE A 32 -19.31 -18.24 9.53
N THR A 33 -20.60 -17.90 9.40
CA THR A 33 -21.68 -18.83 9.10
C THR A 33 -22.15 -18.61 7.66
N CYS A 34 -22.00 -19.62 6.81
CA CYS A 34 -22.47 -19.60 5.43
C CYS A 34 -23.70 -20.48 5.30
N GLN A 35 -24.72 -19.98 4.62
CA GLN A 35 -25.94 -20.74 4.35
C GLN A 35 -26.32 -20.62 2.89
N ASP A 36 -26.41 -21.74 2.19
CA ASP A 36 -27.04 -21.77 0.87
C ASP A 36 -28.03 -22.95 0.74
N ALA A 37 -28.85 -22.90 -0.30
CA ALA A 37 -29.93 -23.86 -0.51
C ALA A 37 -29.44 -25.29 -0.80
N VAL A 38 -28.16 -25.48 -1.15
CA VAL A 38 -27.59 -26.76 -1.59
C VAL A 38 -26.76 -27.41 -0.48
N SER A 39 -25.92 -26.62 0.18
CA SER A 39 -24.90 -27.05 1.14
C SER A 39 -25.40 -26.95 2.59
N GLY A 40 -26.57 -26.35 2.83
CA GLY A 40 -27.11 -26.11 4.16
C GLY A 40 -26.33 -25.04 4.93
N ILE A 41 -26.31 -25.14 6.25
CA ILE A 41 -25.60 -24.19 7.14
C ILE A 41 -24.23 -24.74 7.49
N ILE A 42 -23.18 -23.96 7.21
CA ILE A 42 -21.78 -24.26 7.52
C ILE A 42 -21.25 -23.14 8.39
N THR A 43 -20.66 -23.46 9.54
CA THR A 43 -19.93 -22.48 10.36
C THR A 43 -18.47 -22.84 10.42
N ARG A 44 -17.59 -21.85 10.24
CA ARG A 44 -16.14 -22.02 10.34
C ARG A 44 -15.52 -20.91 11.17
N THR A 45 -14.45 -21.28 11.87
CA THR A 45 -13.59 -20.35 12.61
C THR A 45 -12.19 -20.47 12.06
N PHE A 46 -11.53 -19.32 11.82
CA PHE A 46 -10.14 -19.27 11.39
C PHE A 46 -9.49 -17.96 11.85
N THR A 47 -8.16 -17.95 11.84
CA THR A 47 -7.38 -16.74 12.09
C THR A 47 -7.09 -16.05 10.76
N CYS A 48 -7.45 -14.78 10.66
CA CYS A 48 -7.06 -13.89 9.58
C CYS A 48 -5.64 -13.38 9.80
N TYR A 49 -4.90 -13.22 8.70
CA TYR A 49 -3.56 -12.63 8.67
C TYR A 49 -3.47 -11.63 7.52
N GLN A 50 -2.82 -10.49 7.75
CA GLN A 50 -2.50 -9.50 6.73
C GLN A 50 -1.19 -8.79 7.09
N ASN A 51 -0.47 -8.28 6.09
CA ASN A 51 0.61 -7.32 6.32
C ASN A 51 0.12 -5.95 5.85
N LEU A 52 0.01 -5.01 6.78
CA LEU A 52 -0.39 -3.63 6.50
C LEU A 52 0.86 -2.79 6.24
N LEU A 53 0.85 -1.96 5.20
CA LEU A 53 1.82 -0.88 5.04
C LEU A 53 1.22 0.44 5.52
N GLU A 54 1.90 1.11 6.45
CA GLU A 54 1.56 2.46 6.91
C GLU A 54 2.51 3.48 6.26
N PRO A 55 2.02 4.65 5.79
CA PRO A 55 0.64 5.15 5.91
C PRO A 55 -0.38 4.53 4.94
N GLY A 56 0.03 3.78 3.92
CA GLY A 56 -0.91 3.05 3.08
C GLY A 56 -0.24 2.09 2.09
N ASP A 57 -0.98 1.06 1.69
CA ASP A 57 -0.52 0.03 0.73
C ASP A 57 -0.42 0.53 -0.72
N TYR A 58 -0.95 1.72 -1.00
CA TYR A 58 -0.98 2.34 -2.31
C TYR A 58 -0.63 3.81 -2.18
N ASP A 59 0.03 4.39 -3.18
CA ASP A 59 0.41 5.81 -3.12
C ASP A 59 0.56 6.44 -4.50
N TYR A 60 0.44 7.76 -4.57
CA TYR A 60 0.72 8.54 -5.77
C TYR A 60 2.21 8.87 -5.85
N PHE A 61 2.75 8.88 -7.07
CA PHE A 61 3.97 9.61 -7.34
C PHE A 61 3.65 11.10 -7.35
N VAL A 62 4.56 11.93 -6.81
CA VAL A 62 4.44 13.39 -6.81
C VAL A 62 5.74 14.03 -7.31
N HIS A 63 5.61 15.04 -8.16
CA HIS A 63 6.71 15.89 -8.62
C HIS A 63 6.37 17.37 -8.40
N PRO A 64 7.11 18.09 -7.55
CA PRO A 64 6.73 19.44 -7.12
C PRO A 64 6.81 20.50 -8.23
N PHE A 65 7.68 20.29 -9.22
CA PHE A 65 7.86 21.21 -10.35
C PHE A 65 6.88 20.99 -11.51
N LYS A 66 6.04 19.95 -11.43
CA LYS A 66 4.97 19.69 -12.41
C LYS A 66 5.42 19.73 -13.88
N PRO A 67 6.48 18.98 -14.24
CA PRO A 67 6.97 18.92 -15.62
C PRO A 67 5.84 18.53 -16.58
N LYS A 68 5.92 19.00 -17.82
CA LYS A 68 4.87 18.75 -18.83
C LYS A 68 4.96 17.31 -19.38
N ALA A 69 4.78 16.31 -18.52
CA ALA A 69 4.67 14.88 -18.86
C ALA A 69 3.20 14.44 -18.99
N ASP A 70 2.98 13.26 -19.56
CA ASP A 70 1.69 12.54 -19.54
C ASP A 70 1.80 11.15 -18.88
N GLN A 71 3.02 10.71 -18.57
CA GLN A 71 3.29 9.40 -17.99
C GLN A 71 4.48 9.44 -17.03
N VAL A 72 4.45 8.57 -16.03
CA VAL A 72 5.57 8.26 -15.14
C VAL A 72 5.79 6.74 -15.08
N ASP A 73 7.03 6.30 -15.23
CA ASP A 73 7.48 4.92 -14.94
C ASP A 73 8.36 4.93 -13.68
N LEU A 74 8.02 4.09 -12.71
CA LEU A 74 8.79 3.86 -11.50
C LEU A 74 9.49 2.51 -11.58
N GLN A 75 10.81 2.53 -11.46
CA GLN A 75 11.67 1.37 -11.42
C GLN A 75 12.31 1.25 -10.04
N VAL A 76 12.11 0.13 -9.37
CA VAL A 76 12.63 -0.12 -8.03
C VAL A 76 13.69 -1.19 -8.08
N LEU A 77 14.82 -0.92 -7.41
CA LEU A 77 15.85 -1.89 -7.06
C LEU A 77 15.80 -2.12 -5.54
N HIS A 78 15.53 -3.35 -5.13
CA HIS A 78 15.51 -3.75 -3.73
C HIS A 78 16.92 -4.13 -3.23
N GLU A 79 17.09 -4.22 -1.91
CA GLU A 79 18.34 -4.68 -1.27
C GLU A 79 18.77 -6.09 -1.72
N ASP A 80 17.82 -6.99 -2.00
CA ASP A 80 18.10 -8.33 -2.50
C ASP A 80 18.52 -8.36 -3.99
N GLY A 81 18.62 -7.20 -4.63
CA GLY A 81 18.98 -7.04 -6.04
C GLY A 81 17.83 -7.25 -7.02
N SER A 82 16.65 -7.67 -6.55
CA SER A 82 15.48 -7.82 -7.40
C SER A 82 14.94 -6.46 -7.87
N ARG A 83 14.30 -6.48 -9.05
CA ARG A 83 13.79 -5.27 -9.71
C ARG A 83 12.30 -5.36 -10.00
N LYS A 84 11.61 -4.21 -9.94
CA LYS A 84 10.20 -4.04 -10.33
C LYS A 84 10.04 -2.75 -11.11
N SER A 85 9.07 -2.74 -12.04
CA SER A 85 8.68 -1.54 -12.80
C SER A 85 7.18 -1.40 -12.79
N ARG A 86 6.68 -0.17 -12.64
CA ARG A 86 5.26 0.14 -12.78
C ARG A 86 5.10 1.50 -13.44
N MET A 87 4.13 1.57 -14.35
CA MET A 87 3.84 2.75 -15.12
C MET A 87 2.43 3.25 -14.80
N ALA A 88 2.26 4.56 -14.76
CA ALA A 88 0.98 5.23 -14.62
C ALA A 88 0.95 6.51 -15.46
N GLY A 89 -0.25 7.01 -15.74
CA GLY A 89 -0.37 8.35 -16.30
C GLY A 89 0.09 9.42 -15.30
N TYR A 90 0.34 10.62 -15.79
CA TYR A 90 0.79 11.77 -14.99
C TYR A 90 -0.03 13.02 -15.33
N ASP A 91 -0.56 13.72 -14.32
CA ASP A 91 -1.26 15.00 -14.49
C ASP A 91 -0.31 16.16 -14.15
N ALA A 92 0.22 16.81 -15.19
CA ALA A 92 1.11 17.97 -15.07
C ALA A 92 0.46 19.22 -14.43
N ARG A 93 -0.85 19.25 -14.17
CA ARG A 93 -1.50 20.36 -13.44
C ARG A 93 -1.37 20.17 -11.93
N THR A 94 -1.53 18.93 -11.46
CA THR A 94 -1.45 18.57 -10.05
C THR A 94 -0.04 18.19 -9.63
N GLY A 95 0.75 17.67 -10.56
CA GLY A 95 2.08 17.11 -10.29
C GLY A 95 2.04 15.65 -9.86
N LEU A 96 0.90 14.98 -9.98
CA LEU A 96 0.66 13.63 -9.46
C LEU A 96 0.53 12.60 -10.57
N SER A 97 0.84 11.34 -10.27
CA SER A 97 0.35 10.24 -11.09
C SER A 97 -1.18 10.21 -11.11
N THR A 98 -1.79 9.78 -12.22
CA THR A 98 -3.25 9.71 -12.35
C THR A 98 -3.86 8.53 -11.59
N SER A 99 -3.04 7.54 -11.25
CA SER A 99 -3.40 6.40 -10.42
C SER A 99 -2.38 6.18 -9.31
N ARG A 100 -2.81 5.46 -8.27
CA ARG A 100 -1.91 5.03 -7.18
C ARG A 100 -1.14 3.79 -7.62
N PHE A 101 0.14 3.75 -7.26
CA PHE A 101 0.98 2.57 -7.35
C PHE A 101 0.67 1.60 -6.23
N ASN A 102 0.63 0.30 -6.54
CA ASN A 102 0.56 -0.76 -5.54
C ASN A 102 1.93 -0.91 -4.85
N LEU A 103 2.05 -0.43 -3.62
CA LEU A 103 3.29 -0.48 -2.87
C LEU A 103 3.49 -1.81 -2.14
N TRP A 104 2.41 -2.44 -1.63
CA TRP A 104 2.53 -3.57 -0.69
C TRP A 104 1.58 -4.76 -0.90
N VAL A 105 0.45 -4.55 -1.56
CA VAL A 105 -0.55 -5.63 -1.73
C VAL A 105 -0.04 -6.67 -2.72
N ARG A 106 0.07 -7.91 -2.26
CA ARG A 106 0.37 -9.06 -3.12
C ARG A 106 -0.91 -9.74 -3.57
N SER A 107 -1.10 -9.82 -4.88
CA SER A 107 -2.14 -10.63 -5.51
C SER A 107 -1.54 -11.61 -6.53
N LEU A 108 -2.37 -12.51 -7.08
CA LEU A 108 -1.93 -13.49 -8.07
C LEU A 108 -1.33 -12.82 -9.32
N THR A 109 -1.85 -11.65 -9.72
CA THR A 109 -1.46 -10.97 -10.96
C THR A 109 -0.61 -9.72 -10.73
N GLN A 110 -0.58 -9.19 -9.50
CA GLN A 110 0.17 -7.98 -9.18
C GLN A 110 1.08 -8.20 -8.00
N ALA A 111 2.39 -8.14 -8.27
CA ALA A 111 3.40 -8.02 -7.24
C ALA A 111 3.50 -6.57 -6.73
N PRO A 112 3.75 -6.36 -5.42
CA PRO A 112 3.99 -5.03 -4.86
C PRO A 112 5.25 -4.38 -5.43
N LEU A 113 5.28 -3.05 -5.38
CA LEU A 113 6.41 -2.25 -5.86
C LEU A 113 7.55 -2.16 -4.84
N LEU A 114 7.25 -2.20 -3.54
CA LEU A 114 8.23 -2.12 -2.46
C LEU A 114 8.46 -3.49 -1.81
N ASN A 115 9.60 -3.62 -1.14
CA ASN A 115 9.96 -4.72 -0.26
C ASN A 115 10.46 -4.19 1.10
N LEU A 116 10.61 -5.06 2.09
CA LEU A 116 11.28 -4.69 3.35
C LEU A 116 12.71 -4.18 3.08
N GLY A 117 13.16 -3.23 3.89
CA GLY A 117 14.48 -2.60 3.76
C GLY A 117 14.51 -1.42 2.79
N LEU A 118 15.70 -1.12 2.26
CA LEU A 118 15.91 -0.03 1.31
C LEU A 118 15.40 -0.37 -0.09
N ASN A 119 14.63 0.55 -0.65
CA ASN A 119 14.11 0.49 -2.01
C ASN A 119 14.63 1.72 -2.77
N LYS A 120 15.51 1.51 -3.75
CA LYS A 120 16.00 2.58 -4.62
C LYS A 120 15.04 2.75 -5.77
N VAL A 121 14.32 3.87 -5.81
CA VAL A 121 13.29 4.16 -6.81
C VAL A 121 13.84 5.14 -7.83
N SER A 122 13.98 4.70 -9.07
CA SER A 122 14.21 5.57 -10.22
C SER A 122 12.88 5.91 -10.89
N TYR A 123 12.73 7.14 -11.36
CA TYR A 123 11.56 7.54 -12.14
C TYR A 123 11.97 8.06 -13.52
N ILE A 124 11.10 7.84 -14.50
CA ILE A 124 11.18 8.44 -15.83
C ILE A 124 9.82 9.08 -16.11
N LEU A 125 9.84 10.37 -16.41
CA LEU A 125 8.70 11.11 -16.89
C LEU A 125 8.79 11.23 -18.41
N SER A 126 7.70 10.92 -19.09
CA SER A 126 7.65 10.99 -20.55
C SER A 126 6.43 11.75 -21.04
N LYS A 127 6.54 12.24 -22.28
CA LYS A 127 5.46 12.87 -23.03
C LYS A 127 5.41 12.30 -24.43
N ALA A 128 4.25 11.79 -24.84
CA ALA A 128 4.07 11.17 -26.15
C ALA A 128 5.17 10.13 -26.47
N GLY A 129 5.58 9.37 -25.45
CA GLY A 129 6.62 8.32 -25.56
C GLY A 129 8.07 8.82 -25.57
N GLN A 130 8.32 10.14 -25.42
CA GLN A 130 9.65 10.69 -25.29
C GLN A 130 9.96 11.03 -23.83
N ASP A 131 11.10 10.57 -23.33
CA ASP A 131 11.57 10.91 -21.99
C ASP A 131 11.89 12.39 -21.92
N ILE A 132 11.36 13.06 -20.90
CA ILE A 132 11.58 14.50 -20.68
C ILE A 132 12.38 14.78 -19.41
N GLU A 133 12.29 13.90 -18.41
CA GLU A 133 12.96 14.06 -17.12
C GLU A 133 13.10 12.69 -16.46
N SER A 134 14.19 12.51 -15.72
CA SER A 134 14.40 11.32 -14.89
C SER A 134 15.17 11.68 -13.62
N GLY A 135 15.06 10.82 -12.62
CA GLY A 135 15.76 10.97 -11.36
C GLY A 135 15.53 9.77 -10.46
N SER A 136 15.87 9.93 -9.19
CA SER A 136 15.67 8.87 -8.20
C SER A 136 15.43 9.43 -6.80
N PHE A 137 14.82 8.59 -5.97
CA PHE A 137 14.67 8.78 -4.53
C PHE A 137 14.73 7.41 -3.85
N GLU A 138 14.91 7.41 -2.54
CA GLU A 138 14.98 6.18 -1.74
C GLU A 138 13.75 6.06 -0.85
N VAL A 139 13.29 4.84 -0.64
CA VAL A 139 12.18 4.53 0.27
C VAL A 139 12.63 3.42 1.22
N MET A 140 12.53 3.66 2.52
CA MET A 140 12.78 2.67 3.55
C MET A 140 11.45 2.05 4.00
N VAL A 141 11.39 0.71 4.03
CA VAL A 141 10.27 -0.01 4.64
C VAL A 141 10.76 -0.78 5.85
N ASP A 142 10.39 -0.28 7.03
CA ASP A 142 10.75 -0.90 8.31
C ASP A 142 9.74 -1.99 8.69
N GLN A 143 10.22 -3.05 9.33
CA GLN A 143 9.38 -4.09 9.91
C GLN A 143 8.81 -3.60 11.24
N GLY A 144 7.50 -3.36 11.28
CA GLY A 144 6.78 -2.99 12.49
C GLY A 144 6.50 -4.18 13.42
N PRO A 145 6.17 -3.92 14.70
CA PRO A 145 5.75 -4.96 15.62
C PRO A 145 4.40 -5.56 15.21
N ALA A 146 4.24 -6.87 15.34
CA ALA A 146 2.98 -7.53 15.03
C ALA A 146 1.84 -7.01 15.94
N ARG A 147 0.65 -6.82 15.37
CA ARG A 147 -0.58 -6.46 16.11
C ARG A 147 -1.59 -7.59 16.03
N THR A 148 -2.34 -7.79 17.11
CA THR A 148 -3.43 -8.77 17.15
C THR A 148 -4.73 -8.07 17.51
N CYS A 149 -5.75 -8.26 16.69
CA CYS A 149 -7.12 -7.88 17.01
C CYS A 149 -7.67 -8.90 18.02
N VAL A 150 -8.03 -8.42 19.22
CA VAL A 150 -8.41 -9.31 20.34
C VAL A 150 -9.81 -9.89 20.14
N ASP A 151 -10.74 -9.11 19.59
CA ASP A 151 -12.13 -9.53 19.45
C ASP A 151 -12.37 -10.39 18.20
N THR A 152 -13.08 -11.50 18.37
CA THR A 152 -13.54 -12.35 17.26
C THR A 152 -14.56 -11.63 16.39
N GLY A 153 -14.33 -11.60 15.08
CA GLY A 153 -15.31 -11.12 14.12
C GLY A 153 -16.36 -12.18 13.83
N VAL A 154 -17.64 -11.82 13.81
CA VAL A 154 -18.74 -12.75 13.53
C VAL A 154 -19.48 -12.29 12.29
N TYR A 155 -19.58 -13.15 11.28
CA TYR A 155 -20.18 -12.82 9.98
C TYR A 155 -21.12 -13.90 9.48
N THR A 156 -22.04 -13.51 8.60
CA THR A 156 -22.94 -14.42 7.89
C THR A 156 -22.85 -14.20 6.38
N SER A 157 -22.88 -15.27 5.58
CA SER A 157 -22.93 -15.20 4.12
C SER A 157 -23.98 -16.13 3.53
N PRO A 158 -24.70 -15.74 2.46
CA PRO A 158 -25.60 -16.64 1.74
C PRO A 158 -24.89 -17.58 0.75
N ARG A 159 -23.54 -17.67 0.78
CA ARG A 159 -22.73 -18.48 -0.16
C ARG A 159 -21.79 -19.41 0.59
N ALA A 160 -21.89 -20.72 0.39
CA ALA A 160 -20.95 -21.67 1.02
C ALA A 160 -19.48 -21.44 0.62
N SER A 161 -19.21 -20.85 -0.56
CA SER A 161 -17.86 -20.54 -1.02
C SER A 161 -17.10 -19.60 -0.09
N ASP A 162 -17.79 -18.69 0.58
CA ASP A 162 -17.17 -17.65 1.43
C ASP A 162 -16.57 -18.27 2.70
N CYS A 163 -17.10 -19.41 3.14
CA CYS A 163 -16.53 -20.19 4.23
C CYS A 163 -15.21 -20.89 3.83
N ASN A 164 -14.96 -21.08 2.53
CA ASN A 164 -13.75 -21.71 2.02
C ASN A 164 -12.71 -20.70 1.49
N SER A 165 -13.09 -19.42 1.34
CA SER A 165 -12.20 -18.35 0.85
C SER A 165 -12.24 -17.15 1.81
N PRO A 166 -11.35 -17.10 2.81
CA PRO A 166 -11.43 -16.13 3.89
C PRO A 166 -10.97 -14.72 3.49
N VAL A 167 -10.46 -14.51 2.28
CA VAL A 167 -9.79 -13.25 1.88
C VAL A 167 -10.68 -12.02 2.08
N ALA A 168 -11.89 -12.06 1.54
CA ALA A 168 -12.81 -10.92 1.62
C ALA A 168 -13.26 -10.65 3.06
N ILE A 169 -13.49 -11.71 3.86
CA ILE A 169 -13.92 -11.55 5.24
C ILE A 169 -12.79 -11.05 6.14
N CYS A 170 -11.54 -11.47 5.89
CA CYS A 170 -10.38 -10.96 6.60
C CYS A 170 -10.14 -9.47 6.33
N ALA A 171 -10.22 -9.05 5.05
CA ALA A 171 -10.08 -7.63 4.70
C ALA A 171 -11.17 -6.78 5.39
N ARG A 172 -12.41 -7.26 5.39
CA ARG A 172 -13.52 -6.61 6.11
C ARG A 172 -13.26 -6.55 7.62
N TYR A 173 -12.84 -7.66 8.21
CA TYR A 173 -12.57 -7.78 9.64
C TYR A 173 -11.54 -6.78 10.15
N PHE A 174 -10.41 -6.64 9.44
CA PHE A 174 -9.38 -5.68 9.81
C PHE A 174 -9.83 -4.24 9.59
N ALA A 175 -10.57 -3.95 8.51
CA ALA A 175 -11.11 -2.61 8.26
C ALA A 175 -12.07 -2.16 9.38
N GLU A 176 -13.00 -3.03 9.82
CA GLU A 176 -13.94 -2.76 10.90
C GLU A 176 -13.24 -2.51 12.25
N ARG A 177 -12.03 -3.04 12.43
CA ARG A 177 -11.22 -2.92 13.66
C ARG A 177 -10.05 -1.94 13.51
N ASN A 178 -10.11 -1.06 12.50
CA ASN A 178 -9.06 -0.07 12.24
C ASN A 178 -7.64 -0.70 12.23
N ASN A 179 -7.51 -1.85 11.58
CA ASN A 179 -6.27 -2.64 11.46
C ASN A 179 -5.60 -2.97 12.81
N CYS A 180 -6.41 -3.30 13.82
CA CYS A 180 -5.95 -3.66 15.16
C CYS A 180 -5.17 -2.54 15.86
N ARG A 181 -5.39 -1.28 15.46
CA ARG A 181 -4.93 -0.13 16.24
C ARG A 181 -5.77 -0.10 17.52
N SER A 182 -5.15 -0.31 18.68
CA SER A 182 -5.83 -0.04 19.94
C SER A 182 -6.27 1.42 19.91
N LEU A 183 -7.56 1.69 20.17
CA LEU A 183 -7.97 3.05 20.52
C LEU A 183 -7.16 3.46 21.75
N PRO A 184 -6.66 4.71 21.84
CA PRO A 184 -6.10 5.19 23.08
C PRO A 184 -7.15 4.97 24.17
N THR A 185 -6.82 4.16 25.17
CA THR A 185 -7.59 4.09 26.40
C THR A 185 -7.48 5.47 27.04
N ASN A 186 -8.56 6.25 26.99
CA ASN A 186 -8.70 7.51 27.74
C ASN A 186 -8.56 7.25 29.24
#